data_AF-A0A0Q4QFP9-F1
#
_entry.id   AF-A0A0Q4QFP9-F1
#
_cell.length_a   1.000
_cell.length_b   1.000
_cell.length_c   1.000
_cell.angle_alpha   90.00
_cell.angle_beta   90.00
_cell.angle_gamma   90.00
#
_symmetry.space_group_name_H-M   'P 1'
#
loop_
_entity.id
_entity.type
_entity.pdbx_description
1 polymer ?
#
loop_
_entity_poly.entity_id
_entity_poly.type
_entity_poly.pdbx_seq_one_letter_code
_entity_poly.pdbx_strand_id
1 'polypeptide(L)'
;MANQKLLGVILAIVGSFIVLKFLGVHLGGLIGFLFPFILIGLGVLGWSNNKKWIGGILITIGALGVFSKFSGLILLVLAVGLVVYGVSLLKKSSYRGY
;
A
#
# COMPACT_ATOMS: atom_id res chain seq x y z
N MET A 1 -36.87 8.09 -18.68
CA MET A 1 -36.46 8.24 -17.26
C MET A 1 -35.04 7.74 -16.96
N ALA A 2 -34.09 7.76 -17.91
CA ALA A 2 -32.74 7.22 -17.72
C ALA A 2 -31.64 8.27 -17.40
N ASN A 3 -31.84 9.55 -17.72
CA ASN A 3 -30.78 10.56 -17.60
C ASN A 3 -30.45 10.99 -16.16
N GLN A 4 -31.45 11.09 -15.28
CA GLN A 4 -31.24 11.58 -13.90
C GLN A 4 -30.41 10.58 -13.08
N LYS A 5 -30.63 9.27 -13.27
CA LYS A 5 -29.85 8.22 -12.60
C LYS A 5 -28.42 8.16 -13.13
N LEU A 6 -28.22 8.34 -14.44
CA LEU A 6 -26.90 8.41 -15.04
C LEU A 6 -26.09 9.61 -14.51
N LEU A 7 -26.72 10.79 -14.39
CA LEU A 7 -26.11 11.98 -13.80
C LEU A 7 -25.76 11.77 -12.33
N GLY A 8 -26.64 11.13 -11.55
CA GLY A 8 -26.38 10.79 -10.15
C GLY A 8 -25.20 9.83 -9.98
N VAL A 9 -25.09 8.81 -10.84
CA VAL A 9 -23.97 7.86 -10.81
C VAL A 9 -22.65 8.53 -11.20
N ILE A 10 -22.65 9.37 -12.24
CA ILE A 10 -21.46 10.13 -12.66
C ILE A 10 -21.02 11.08 -11.54
N LEU A 11 -21.96 11.78 -10.90
CA LEU A 11 -21.66 12.71 -9.82
C LEU A 11 -21.14 12.00 -8.56
N ALA A 12 -21.69 10.81 -8.24
CA ALA A 12 -21.21 9.98 -7.13
C ALA A 12 -19.78 9.49 -7.36
N ILE A 13 -19.45 9.06 -8.59
CA ILE A 13 -18.08 8.62 -8.95
C ILE A 13 -17.11 9.80 -8.86
N VAL A 14 -17.47 10.95 -9.43
CA VAL A 14 -16.63 12.16 -9.42
C VAL A 14 -16.44 12.70 -8.00
N GLY A 15 -17.51 12.79 -7.21
CA GLY A 15 -17.46 13.23 -5.82
C GLY A 15 -16.60 12.31 -4.94
N SER A 16 -16.73 10.99 -5.13
CA SER A 16 -15.87 10.01 -4.46
C SER A 16 -14.40 10.25 -4.81
N PHE A 17 -14.09 10.43 -6.09
CA PHE A 17 -12.72 10.64 -6.57
C PHE A 17 -12.08 11.91 -5.99
N ILE A 18 -12.86 12.97 -5.80
CA ILE A 18 -12.42 14.23 -5.18
C ILE A 18 -12.16 14.04 -3.68
N VAL A 19 -13.04 13.33 -2.97
CA VAL A 19 -12.87 13.02 -1.53
C VAL A 19 -11.63 12.16 -1.30
N LEU A 20 -11.38 11.17 -2.17
CA LEU A 20 -10.17 10.36 -2.15
C LEU A 20 -8.89 11.21 -2.33
N LYS A 21 -8.92 12.21 -3.22
CA LYS A 21 -7.81 13.15 -3.41
C LYS A 21 -7.60 14.06 -2.19
N PHE A 22 -8.69 14.44 -1.50
CA PHE A 22 -8.67 15.33 -0.34
C PHE A 22 -8.20 14.65 0.95
N LEU A 23 -8.47 13.35 1.11
CA LEU A 23 -8.02 12.53 2.25
C LEU A 23 -6.49 12.30 2.31
N GLY A 24 -5.69 12.97 1.47
CA GLY A 24 -4.23 12.77 1.43
C GLY A 24 -3.84 11.37 0.93
N VAL A 25 -4.80 10.60 0.44
CA VAL A 25 -4.57 9.35 -0.28
C VAL A 25 -3.99 9.74 -1.63
N HIS A 26 -2.67 9.90 -1.68
CA HIS A 26 -1.97 9.99 -2.96
C HIS A 26 -2.46 8.82 -3.81
N LEU A 27 -2.91 9.10 -5.04
CA LEU A 27 -3.25 8.05 -6.00
C LEU A 27 -2.15 6.99 -6.05
N GLY A 28 -0.88 7.37 -5.88
CA GLY A 28 0.24 6.43 -5.75
C GLY A 28 0.21 5.48 -4.53
N GLY A 29 -0.26 5.93 -3.37
CA GLY A 29 -0.40 5.09 -2.17
C GLY A 29 -1.53 4.06 -2.31
N LEU A 30 -2.68 4.49 -2.83
CA LEU A 30 -3.84 3.63 -3.06
C LEU A 30 -3.63 2.70 -4.25
N ILE A 31 -3.21 3.21 -5.41
CA ILE A 31 -2.86 2.39 -6.58
C ILE A 31 -1.72 1.43 -6.23
N GLY A 32 -0.74 1.86 -5.44
CA GLY A 32 0.32 0.97 -4.97
C GLY A 32 -0.18 -0.16 -4.07
N PHE A 33 -1.37 -0.03 -3.45
CA PHE A 33 -2.02 -1.13 -2.74
C PHE A 33 -2.93 -1.90 -3.69
N LEU A 34 -3.79 -1.22 -4.46
CA LEU A 34 -4.77 -1.82 -5.38
C LEU A 34 -4.12 -2.68 -6.48
N PHE A 35 -3.02 -2.21 -7.06
CA PHE A 35 -2.34 -2.86 -8.17
C PHE A 35 -1.86 -4.29 -7.85
N PRO A 36 -1.17 -4.55 -6.72
CA PRO A 36 -0.82 -5.92 -6.35
C PRO A 36 -2.05 -6.82 -6.08
N PHE A 37 -3.17 -6.30 -5.54
CA PHE A 37 -4.40 -7.10 -5.41
C PHE A 37 -5.00 -7.46 -6.77
N ILE A 38 -4.99 -6.52 -7.72
CA ILE A 38 -5.46 -6.74 -9.09
C ILE A 38 -4.57 -7.79 -9.79
N LEU A 39 -3.25 -7.73 -9.60
CA LEU A 39 -2.29 -8.72 -10.09
C LEU A 39 -2.57 -10.13 -9.54
N ILE A 40 -2.83 -10.25 -8.23
CA ILE A 40 -3.20 -11.54 -7.61
C ILE A 40 -4.51 -12.04 -8.23
N GLY A 41 -5.53 -11.19 -8.35
CA GLY A 41 -6.82 -11.55 -8.95
C GLY A 41 -6.68 -12.02 -10.40
N LEU A 42 -5.92 -11.29 -11.22
CA LEU A 42 -5.60 -11.67 -12.60
C LEU A 42 -4.77 -12.96 -12.66
N GLY A 43 -3.86 -13.17 -11.71
CA GLY A 43 -3.08 -14.37 -11.62
C GLY A 43 -3.92 -15.61 -11.28
N VAL A 44 -4.92 -15.48 -10.40
CA VAL A 44 -5.91 -16.54 -10.11
C VAL A 44 -6.78 -16.84 -11.34
N LEU A 45 -7.25 -15.81 -12.04
CA LEU A 45 -7.96 -15.97 -13.32
C LEU A 45 -7.08 -16.64 -14.40
N GLY A 46 -5.79 -16.30 -14.44
CA GLY A 46 -4.81 -16.92 -15.33
C GLY A 46 -4.53 -18.38 -15.00
N TRP A 47 -4.51 -18.72 -13.71
CA TRP A 47 -4.37 -20.09 -13.22
C TRP A 47 -5.58 -20.96 -13.58
N SER A 48 -6.79 -20.39 -13.51
CA SER A 48 -8.04 -21.06 -13.89
C SER A 48 -8.14 -21.35 -15.39
N ASN A 49 -7.44 -20.59 -16.25
CA ASN A 49 -7.46 -20.73 -17.71
C ASN A 49 -6.36 -21.66 -18.27
N ASN A 50 -5.92 -22.66 -17.49
CA ASN A 50 -4.82 -23.59 -17.82
C ASN A 50 -3.43 -22.97 -18.05
N LYS A 51 -3.30 -21.63 -18.00
CA LYS A 51 -2.01 -20.92 -18.10
C LYS A 51 -1.36 -20.76 -16.72
N LYS A 52 -1.13 -21.89 -16.05
CA LYS A 52 -0.57 -21.99 -14.70
C LYS A 52 0.78 -21.25 -14.56
N TRP A 53 1.59 -21.23 -15.62
CA TRP A 53 2.84 -20.47 -15.68
C TRP A 53 2.62 -18.96 -15.55
N ILE A 54 1.74 -18.38 -16.37
CA ILE A 54 1.41 -16.95 -16.33
C ILE A 54 0.69 -16.60 -15.03
N GLY A 55 -0.26 -17.44 -14.60
CA GLY A 55 -1.02 -17.23 -13.37
C GLY A 55 -0.14 -17.23 -12.13
N GLY A 56 0.78 -18.20 -12.04
CA GLY A 56 1.73 -18.30 -10.93
C GLY A 56 2.68 -17.10 -10.85
N ILE A 57 3.19 -16.62 -12.00
CA ILE A 57 4.05 -15.43 -12.05
C ILE A 57 3.28 -14.19 -11.57
N LEU A 58 2.05 -14.00 -12.05
CA LEU A 58 1.19 -12.87 -11.66
C LEU A 58 0.86 -12.88 -10.16
N ILE A 59 0.50 -14.04 -9.61
CA ILE A 59 0.24 -14.21 -8.17
C ILE A 59 1.51 -13.91 -7.37
N THR A 60 2.66 -14.44 -7.79
CA THR A 60 3.94 -14.27 -7.08
C THR A 60 4.35 -12.79 -7.06
N ILE A 61 4.27 -12.10 -8.20
CA ILE A 61 4.60 -10.67 -8.29
C ILE A 61 3.60 -9.84 -7.46
N GLY A 62 2.31 -10.14 -7.54
CA GLY A 62 1.29 -9.46 -6.75
C GLY A 62 1.49 -9.67 -5.24
N ALA A 63 1.76 -10.91 -4.81
CA ALA A 63 2.03 -11.26 -3.42
C ALA A 63 3.30 -10.57 -2.89
N LEU A 64 4.40 -10.57 -3.66
CA LEU A 64 5.61 -9.82 -3.34
C LEU A 64 5.33 -8.32 -3.24
N GLY A 65 4.49 -7.77 -4.10
CA GLY A 65 4.07 -6.36 -4.04
C GLY A 65 3.32 -6.00 -2.75
N VAL A 66 2.45 -6.88 -2.24
CA VAL A 66 1.82 -6.70 -0.92
C VAL A 66 2.84 -6.85 0.20
N PHE A 67 3.71 -7.86 0.13
CA PHE A 67 4.76 -8.12 1.12
C PHE A 67 5.74 -6.95 1.27
N SER A 68 6.05 -6.29 0.15
CA SER A 68 6.92 -5.10 0.11
C SER A 68 6.38 -3.94 0.95
N LYS A 69 5.06 -3.87 1.17
CA LYS A 69 4.47 -2.82 2.02
C LYS A 69 4.61 -3.10 3.52
N PHE A 70 4.85 -4.34 3.93
CA PHE A 70 5.22 -4.68 5.31
C PHE A 70 6.68 -4.32 5.64
N SER A 71 7.56 -4.20 4.65
CA SER A 71 8.92 -3.67 4.83
C SER A 71 8.94 -2.25 5.41
N GLY A 72 7.93 -1.43 5.08
CA GLY A 72 7.78 -0.10 5.70
C GLY A 72 7.67 -0.16 7.23
N LEU A 73 7.02 -1.20 7.78
CA LEU A 73 6.93 -1.40 9.24
C LEU A 73 8.29 -1.80 9.82
N ILE A 74 9.06 -2.63 9.12
CA ILE A 74 10.41 -3.02 9.54
C ILE A 74 11.34 -1.80 9.59
N LEU A 75 11.30 -0.95 8.56
CA LEU A 75 12.05 0.32 8.53
C LEU A 75 11.61 1.28 9.63
N LEU A 76 10.32 1.33 9.94
CA LEU A 76 9.78 2.17 11.02
C LEU A 76 10.30 1.70 12.39
N VAL A 77 10.25 0.39 12.67
CA VAL A 77 10.80 -0.19 13.91
C VAL A 77 12.31 0.08 14.00
N LEU A 78 13.04 -0.08 12.90
CA LEU A 78 14.47 0.16 12.85
C LEU A 78 14.82 1.65 13.07
N ALA A 79 14.04 2.57 12.49
CA ALA A 79 14.19 4.00 12.70
C ALA A 79 13.93 4.40 14.16
N VAL A 80 12.85 3.91 14.77
CA VAL A 80 12.55 4.14 16.20
C VAL A 80 13.67 3.59 17.08
N GLY A 81 14.14 2.37 16.80
CA GLY A 81 15.26 1.76 17.51
C GLY A 81 16.54 2.59 17.45
N LEU A 82 16.89 3.12 16.27
CA LEU A 82 18.04 4.00 16.08
C LEU A 82 17.91 5.31 16.87
N VAL A 83 16.73 5.92 16.86
CA VAL A 83 16.46 7.17 17.61
C VAL A 83 16.60 6.92 19.11
N VAL A 84 15.97 5.87 19.65
CA VAL A 84 16.07 5.51 21.07
C VAL A 84 17.50 5.20 21.46
N TYR A 85 18.23 4.46 20.62
CA TYR A 85 19.63 4.12 20.85
C TYR A 85 20.53 5.38 20.83
N GLY A 86 20.33 6.28 19.87
CA GLY A 86 21.05 7.54 19.79
C GLY A 86 20.84 8.44 21.01
N VAL A 87 19.58 8.57 21.47
CA VAL A 87 19.25 9.33 22.69
C VAL A 87 19.86 8.69 23.94
N SER A 88 19.88 7.36 24.02
CA SER A 88 20.48 6.61 25.14
C SER A 88 22.00 6.84 25.24
N LEU A 89 22.71 6.88 24.12
CA LEU A 89 24.14 7.19 24.05
C LEU A 89 24.46 8.61 24.56
N LEU A 90 23.67 9.60 24.14
CA LEU A 90 23.82 11.00 24.59
C LEU A 90 23.56 11.11 26.10
N LYS A 91 22.52 10.43 26.61
CA LYS A 91 22.20 10.41 28.04
C LYS A 91 23.28 9.71 28.88
N LYS A 92 23.91 8.65 28.36
CA LYS A 92 24.98 7.91 29.06
C LYS A 92 26.28 8.72 29.18
N SER A 93 26.55 9.61 28.23
CA SER A 93 27.70 10.53 28.28
C SER A 93 27.54 11.55 29.42
N SER A 94 26.32 12.06 29.63
CA SER A 94 26.05 13.08 30.65
C SER A 94 26.16 12.59 32.10
N TYR A 95 26.07 11.28 32.36
CA TYR A 95 26.17 10.69 33.72
C TYR A 95 27.59 10.28 34.13
N ARG A 96 28.58 10.43 33.23
CA ARG A 96 30.01 10.15 33.51
C ARG A 96 30.82 11.42 33.78
N GLY A 97 30.16 12.52 34.13
CA GLY A 97 30.77 13.74 34.61
C GLY A 97 30.62 13.89 36.12
N TYR A 98 31.23 12.99 36.90
CA TYR A 98 31.61 13.17 38.31
C TYR A 98 32.85 12.31 38.56
#